data_AF-A0A3M3RBU4-F1
#
_entry.id   AF-A0A3M3RBU4-F1
#
_cell.length_a   1.000
_cell.length_b   1.000
_cell.length_c   1.000
_cell.angle_alpha   90.00
_cell.angle_beta   90.00
_cell.angle_gamma   90.00
#
_symmetry.space_group_name_H-M   'P 1'
#
loop_
_entity.id
_entity.type
_entity.pdbx_description
1 polymer ?
#
loop_
_entity_poly.entity_id
_entity_poly.type
_entity_poly.pdbx_seq_one_letter_code
_entity_poly.pdbx_strand_id
1 'polypeptide(L)'
;LPGLIIQRANPALYNLLTNGILQGRLDFDRSKGTCRAIADKMLDVAGGQMGWDKIAEGQAMSQAVKTGNTDAVSAVAQVEKQGGNDGITWVGGSKAGGSGQQPIKVVGDVTRAGYNLLNGRNAADTASISPSSCNNGMVCSTWPSPQEATTFANRVLGEQQQRTCEGCTKTTSTAGVGLTPLIQESYDSKLKALQELISGNKSLTQENLSQASSSSLPVTRGVVEALRSEHDQDMLAKRLASELALSDVLG
;
A
#
# COMPACT_ATOMS: atom_id res chain seq x y z
N LEU A 1 18.12 -28.70 53.88
CA LEU A 1 17.22 -27.53 53.74
C LEU A 1 18.03 -26.24 53.81
N PRO A 2 18.54 -25.72 52.68
CA PRO A 2 19.38 -24.52 52.64
C PRO A 2 18.67 -23.24 53.14
N GLY A 3 17.37 -23.13 52.88
CA GLY A 3 16.56 -21.97 53.31
C GLY A 3 16.49 -21.80 54.83
N LEU A 4 16.36 -22.89 55.60
CA LEU A 4 16.33 -22.85 57.07
C LEU A 4 17.68 -22.46 57.69
N ILE A 5 18.80 -22.73 57.00
CA ILE A 5 20.14 -22.33 57.43
C ILE A 5 20.33 -20.82 57.22
N ILE A 6 19.91 -20.29 56.07
CA ILE A 6 19.97 -18.85 55.75
C ILE A 6 19.00 -18.06 56.63
N GLN A 7 17.80 -18.58 56.90
CA GLN A 7 16.82 -17.94 57.77
C GLN A 7 17.32 -17.79 59.22
N ARG A 8 18.12 -18.75 59.71
CA ARG A 8 18.76 -18.68 61.03
C ARG A 8 20.00 -17.79 61.04
N ALA A 9 20.79 -17.77 59.96
CA ALA A 9 22.00 -16.97 59.87
C ALA A 9 21.74 -15.49 59.56
N ASN A 10 20.74 -15.20 58.73
CA ASN A 10 20.31 -13.85 58.37
C ASN A 10 18.84 -13.85 57.90
N PRO A 11 17.86 -13.66 58.82
CA PRO A 11 16.44 -13.67 58.48
C PRO A 11 16.03 -12.55 57.51
N ALA A 12 16.74 -11.42 57.50
CA ALA A 12 16.49 -10.33 56.56
C ALA A 12 16.88 -10.75 55.12
N LEU A 13 18.01 -11.44 54.94
CA LEU A 13 18.43 -11.96 53.63
C LEU A 13 17.46 -13.04 53.11
N TYR A 14 16.98 -13.92 53.98
CA TYR A 14 16.00 -14.94 53.60
C TYR A 14 14.69 -14.32 53.10
N ASN A 15 14.16 -13.31 53.80
CA ASN A 15 12.97 -12.59 53.37
C ASN A 15 13.21 -11.88 52.02
N LEU A 16 14.38 -11.26 51.84
CA LEU A 16 14.73 -10.59 50.59
C LEU A 16 14.85 -11.56 49.41
N LEU A 17 15.45 -12.74 49.62
CA LEU A 17 15.53 -13.79 48.61
C LEU A 17 14.15 -14.39 48.28
N THR A 18 13.32 -14.63 49.29
CA THR A 18 11.99 -15.24 49.11
C THR A 18 11.05 -14.27 48.38
N ASN A 19 11.04 -13.01 48.79
CA ASN A 19 10.28 -11.96 48.12
C ASN A 19 10.82 -11.67 46.71
N GLY A 20 12.14 -11.67 46.54
CA GLY A 20 12.78 -11.48 45.23
C GLY A 20 12.45 -12.60 44.23
N ILE A 21 12.41 -13.86 44.67
CA ILE A 21 12.00 -14.99 43.82
C ILE A 21 10.52 -14.88 43.45
N LEU A 22 9.66 -14.45 44.37
CA LEU A 22 8.24 -14.24 44.07
C LEU A 22 8.04 -13.13 43.05
N GLN A 23 8.71 -11.99 43.22
CA GLN A 23 8.66 -10.87 42.28
C GLN A 23 9.17 -11.29 40.90
N GLY A 24 10.31 -12.00 40.84
CA GLY A 24 10.84 -12.49 39.57
C GLY A 24 9.92 -13.47 38.84
N ARG A 25 9.18 -14.32 39.56
CA ARG A 25 8.16 -15.21 38.95
C ARG A 25 6.98 -14.43 38.39
N LEU A 26 6.49 -13.44 39.13
CA LEU A 26 5.39 -12.59 38.67
C LEU A 26 5.77 -11.82 37.42
N ASP A 27 6.97 -11.24 37.39
CA ASP A 27 7.48 -10.51 36.23
C ASP A 27 7.65 -11.43 35.02
N PHE A 28 8.19 -12.63 35.21
CA PHE A 28 8.32 -13.62 34.15
C PHE A 28 6.96 -14.12 33.62
N ASP A 29 6.00 -14.41 34.51
CA ASP A 29 4.65 -14.84 34.12
C ASP A 29 3.89 -13.74 33.38
N ARG A 30 4.07 -12.47 33.78
CA ARG A 30 3.56 -11.30 33.04
C ARG A 30 4.16 -11.27 31.64
N SER A 31 5.49 -11.36 31.51
CA SER A 31 6.16 -11.36 30.21
C SER A 31 5.67 -12.47 29.30
N LYS A 32 5.52 -13.69 29.85
CA LYS A 32 4.94 -14.83 29.12
C LYS A 32 3.50 -14.56 28.66
N GLY A 33 2.69 -13.92 29.50
CA GLY A 33 1.34 -13.48 29.16
C GLY A 33 1.33 -12.48 28.01
N THR A 34 2.17 -11.45 28.07
CA THR A 34 2.32 -10.46 27.00
C THR A 34 2.78 -11.09 25.69
N CYS A 35 3.79 -11.98 25.73
CA CYS A 35 4.25 -12.72 24.55
C CYS A 35 3.13 -13.51 23.88
N ARG A 36 2.31 -14.22 24.68
CA ARG A 36 1.16 -14.99 24.16
C ARG A 36 0.08 -14.09 23.60
N ALA A 37 -0.27 -13.00 24.29
CA ALA A 37 -1.26 -12.05 23.79
C ALA A 37 -0.84 -11.42 22.46
N ILE A 38 0.45 -11.13 22.28
CA ILE A 38 1.00 -10.65 21.00
C ILE A 38 0.90 -11.76 19.94
N ALA A 39 1.33 -12.98 20.27
CA ALA A 39 1.30 -14.12 19.33
C ALA A 39 -0.13 -14.47 18.88
N ASP A 40 -1.09 -14.51 19.81
CA ASP A 40 -2.49 -14.82 19.51
C ASP A 40 -3.11 -13.72 18.62
N LYS A 41 -2.78 -12.46 18.87
CA LYS A 41 -3.26 -11.33 18.04
C LYS A 41 -2.56 -11.21 16.69
N MET A 42 -1.37 -11.78 16.53
CA MET A 42 -0.73 -11.93 15.22
C MET A 42 -1.45 -12.97 14.34
N LEU A 43 -2.21 -13.90 14.93
CA LEU A 43 -3.03 -14.86 14.19
C LEU A 43 -4.41 -14.28 13.83
N ASP A 44 -4.92 -13.34 14.63
CA ASP A 44 -6.22 -12.68 14.43
C ASP A 44 -6.09 -11.28 13.80
N VAL A 45 -5.19 -11.12 12.82
CA VAL A 45 -5.03 -9.87 12.04
C VAL A 45 -6.19 -9.71 11.06
N ALA A 46 -7.41 -9.68 11.57
CA ALA A 46 -8.59 -9.25 10.86
C ALA A 46 -8.65 -7.71 10.87
N GLY A 47 -7.81 -7.10 10.01
CA GLY A 47 -8.14 -5.87 9.28
C GLY A 47 -8.50 -4.57 10.03
N GLY A 48 -8.02 -4.34 11.26
CA GLY A 48 -8.29 -3.11 12.02
C GLY A 48 -7.04 -2.33 12.44
N GLN A 49 -7.22 -1.09 12.93
CA GLN A 49 -6.13 -0.26 13.48
C GLN A 49 -5.36 -0.96 14.61
N MET A 50 -6.06 -1.71 15.47
CA MET A 50 -5.43 -2.52 16.52
C MET A 50 -4.52 -3.62 15.94
N GLY A 51 -4.77 -4.09 14.73
CA GLY A 51 -3.90 -5.04 14.04
C GLY A 51 -2.54 -4.44 13.72
N TRP A 52 -2.49 -3.20 13.23
CA TRP A 52 -1.23 -2.52 12.86
C TRP A 52 -0.33 -2.28 14.07
N ASP A 53 -0.90 -1.79 15.18
CA ASP A 53 -0.14 -1.58 16.42
C ASP A 53 0.42 -2.90 16.97
N LYS A 54 -0.36 -4.00 16.91
CA LYS A 54 0.10 -5.32 17.36
C LYS A 54 1.13 -5.97 16.43
N ILE A 55 1.07 -5.73 15.12
CA ILE A 55 2.14 -6.14 14.20
C ILE A 55 3.44 -5.39 14.54
N ALA A 56 3.37 -4.08 14.79
CA ALA A 56 4.55 -3.30 15.18
C ALA A 56 5.15 -3.79 16.50
N GLU A 57 4.33 -3.96 17.53
CA GLU A 57 4.76 -4.53 18.82
C GLU A 57 5.39 -5.92 18.65
N GLY A 58 4.78 -6.81 17.86
CA GLY A 58 5.31 -8.15 17.66
C GLY A 58 6.61 -8.18 16.84
N GLN A 59 6.79 -7.29 15.87
CA GLN A 59 8.07 -7.14 15.18
C GLN A 59 9.15 -6.55 16.10
N ALA A 60 8.80 -5.55 16.92
CA ALA A 60 9.70 -5.00 17.93
C ALA A 60 10.11 -6.07 18.95
N MET A 61 9.17 -6.91 19.40
CA MET A 61 9.43 -8.05 20.28
C MET A 61 10.33 -9.09 19.63
N SER A 62 10.06 -9.46 18.38
CA SER A 62 10.93 -10.37 17.61
C SER A 62 12.35 -9.84 17.53
N GLN A 63 12.50 -8.53 17.28
CA GLN A 63 13.81 -7.88 17.22
C GLN A 63 14.49 -7.85 18.59
N ALA A 64 13.78 -7.44 19.65
CA ALA A 64 14.30 -7.38 21.01
C ALA A 64 14.80 -8.76 21.50
N VAL A 65 14.09 -9.84 21.17
CA VAL A 65 14.50 -11.22 21.49
C VAL A 65 15.71 -11.66 20.65
N LYS A 66 15.80 -11.26 19.37
CA LYS A 66 16.92 -11.63 18.49
C LYS A 66 18.22 -10.89 18.82
N THR A 67 18.12 -9.61 19.17
CA THR A 67 19.30 -8.78 19.50
C THR A 67 19.69 -8.86 20.98
N GLY A 68 18.72 -9.15 21.84
CA GLY A 68 18.91 -9.25 23.28
C GLY A 68 19.31 -10.65 23.69
N ASN A 69 20.55 -10.83 24.11
CA ASN A 69 21.03 -12.06 24.75
C ASN A 69 20.53 -12.21 26.21
N THR A 70 19.42 -11.55 26.58
CA THR A 70 19.12 -11.18 27.97
C THR A 70 17.63 -11.02 28.24
N ASP A 71 17.20 -11.65 29.33
CA ASP A 71 15.96 -11.47 30.10
C ASP A 71 14.68 -11.08 29.34
N ALA A 72 13.73 -12.02 29.28
CA ALA A 72 12.40 -11.82 28.71
C ALA A 72 11.61 -10.68 29.37
N VAL A 73 11.87 -10.36 30.65
CA VAL A 73 11.25 -9.22 31.33
C VAL A 73 11.76 -7.91 30.75
N SER A 74 13.07 -7.77 30.62
CA SER A 74 13.69 -6.59 29.99
C SER A 74 13.25 -6.37 28.53
N ALA A 75 13.14 -7.44 27.74
CA ALA A 75 12.68 -7.37 26.36
C ALA A 75 11.23 -6.88 26.24
N VAL A 76 10.32 -7.41 27.07
CA VAL A 76 8.92 -6.95 27.12
C VAL A 76 8.85 -5.50 27.57
N ALA A 77 9.58 -5.11 28.62
CA ALA A 77 9.59 -3.73 29.10
C ALA A 77 10.10 -2.73 28.05
N GLN A 78 11.10 -3.12 27.24
CA GLN A 78 11.58 -2.31 26.13
C GLN A 78 10.51 -2.13 25.04
N VAL A 79 9.84 -3.20 24.64
CA VAL A 79 8.79 -3.16 23.61
C VAL A 79 7.59 -2.35 24.09
N GLU A 80 7.16 -2.53 25.34
CA GLU A 80 6.09 -1.71 25.95
C GLU A 80 6.47 -0.22 25.97
N LYS A 81 7.76 0.11 26.19
CA LYS A 81 8.25 1.49 26.19
C LYS A 81 8.35 2.09 24.77
N GLN A 82 8.71 1.29 23.77
CA GLN A 82 8.77 1.74 22.38
C GLN A 82 7.38 1.80 21.75
N GLY A 83 6.43 0.97 22.20
CA GLY A 83 5.10 0.85 21.62
C GLY A 83 5.16 0.57 20.12
N GLY A 84 4.28 1.21 19.35
CA GLY A 84 4.30 1.13 17.89
C GLY A 84 5.25 2.13 17.21
N ASN A 85 6.13 2.82 17.95
CA ASN A 85 6.98 3.87 17.39
C ASN A 85 8.06 3.35 16.43
N ASP A 86 8.44 2.07 16.53
CA ASP A 86 9.41 1.45 15.60
C ASP A 86 8.81 1.14 14.23
N GLY A 87 7.49 1.18 14.10
CA GLY A 87 6.80 0.84 12.85
C GLY A 87 6.95 -0.62 12.47
N ILE A 88 6.43 -0.95 11.28
CA ILE A 88 6.53 -2.29 10.71
C ILE A 88 7.50 -2.30 9.54
N THR A 89 8.16 -3.43 9.32
CA THR A 89 8.83 -3.74 8.07
C THR A 89 7.77 -3.84 6.99
N TRP A 90 7.86 -2.94 6.01
CA TRP A 90 6.87 -2.75 4.97
C TRP A 90 7.42 -3.17 3.61
N VAL A 91 6.71 -2.81 2.53
CA VAL A 91 7.10 -3.05 1.15
C VAL A 91 8.55 -2.64 0.90
N GLY A 92 9.35 -3.55 0.35
CA GLY A 92 10.76 -3.32 0.06
C GLY A 92 11.71 -3.48 1.26
N GLY A 93 11.21 -3.89 2.42
CA GLY A 93 12.02 -4.19 3.61
C GLY A 93 12.33 -3.01 4.52
N SER A 94 11.93 -1.79 4.13
CA SER A 94 12.09 -0.58 4.94
C SER A 94 10.99 -0.47 6.00
N LYS A 95 11.29 0.19 7.13
CA LYS A 95 10.32 0.48 8.18
C LYS A 95 9.33 1.59 7.77
N ALA A 96 8.05 1.41 8.09
CA ALA A 96 6.99 2.41 7.86
C ALA A 96 5.97 2.43 9.00
N GLY A 97 5.26 3.55 9.14
CA GLY A 97 4.19 3.76 10.11
C GLY A 97 4.65 4.20 11.51
N GLY A 98 5.93 4.05 11.84
CA GLY A 98 6.51 4.47 13.11
C GLY A 98 6.71 5.98 13.26
N SER A 99 7.32 6.38 14.37
CA SER A 99 7.62 7.79 14.67
C SER A 99 8.74 8.30 13.74
N GLY A 100 8.52 9.46 13.11
CA GLY A 100 9.44 10.01 12.09
C GLY A 100 9.49 9.22 10.77
N GLN A 101 8.68 8.17 10.61
CA GLN A 101 8.62 7.35 9.40
C GLN A 101 7.49 7.81 8.48
N GLN A 102 7.61 7.47 7.19
CA GLN A 102 6.51 7.63 6.24
C GLN A 102 5.31 6.78 6.69
N PRO A 103 4.07 7.28 6.53
CA PRO A 103 2.89 6.47 6.80
C PRO A 103 2.85 5.28 5.83
N ILE A 104 2.26 4.19 6.29
CA ILE A 104 1.98 3.01 5.46
C ILE A 104 0.85 3.39 4.51
N LYS A 105 1.13 3.46 3.20
CA LYS A 105 0.10 3.74 2.19
C LYS A 105 -0.36 2.41 1.62
N VAL A 106 -1.48 1.90 2.12
CA VAL A 106 -1.93 0.53 1.82
C VAL A 106 -2.15 0.34 0.32
N VAL A 107 -2.86 1.26 -0.34
CA VAL A 107 -3.16 1.13 -1.77
C VAL A 107 -1.93 1.48 -2.59
N GLY A 108 -1.32 2.64 -2.33
CA GLY A 108 -0.22 3.11 -3.17
C GLY A 108 1.06 2.28 -3.07
N ASP A 109 1.44 1.81 -1.88
CA ASP A 109 2.66 0.99 -1.72
C ASP A 109 2.49 -0.41 -2.27
N VAL A 110 1.33 -1.03 -2.08
CA VAL A 110 1.03 -2.36 -2.63
C VAL A 110 0.90 -2.29 -4.15
N THR A 111 0.28 -1.25 -4.70
CA THR A 111 0.18 -1.04 -6.15
C THR A 111 1.56 -0.88 -6.77
N ARG A 112 2.42 -0.05 -6.17
CA ARG A 112 3.82 0.12 -6.62
C ARG A 112 4.59 -1.19 -6.55
N ALA A 113 4.47 -1.92 -5.45
CA ALA A 113 5.11 -3.23 -5.30
C ALA A 113 4.65 -4.21 -6.37
N GLY A 114 3.34 -4.33 -6.58
CA GLY A 114 2.73 -5.20 -7.56
C GLY A 114 3.16 -4.86 -8.98
N TYR A 115 3.14 -3.57 -9.35
CA TYR A 115 3.63 -3.09 -10.63
C TYR A 115 5.09 -3.52 -10.86
N ASN A 116 5.97 -3.30 -9.88
CA ASN A 116 7.37 -3.65 -10.00
C ASN A 116 7.58 -5.17 -10.08
N LEU A 117 6.91 -5.96 -9.24
CA LEU A 117 7.02 -7.42 -9.23
C LEU A 117 6.52 -8.04 -10.53
N LEU A 118 5.42 -7.54 -11.11
CA LEU A 118 4.91 -7.98 -12.41
C LEU A 118 5.87 -7.68 -13.56
N ASN A 119 6.73 -6.67 -13.39
CA ASN A 119 7.79 -6.32 -14.33
C ASN A 119 9.17 -6.91 -13.94
N GLY A 120 9.24 -7.82 -12.96
CA GLY A 120 10.49 -8.46 -12.53
C GLY A 120 11.49 -7.52 -11.84
N ARG A 121 11.01 -6.38 -11.30
CA ARG A 121 11.82 -5.36 -10.63
C ARG A 121 11.72 -5.44 -9.12
N ASN A 122 12.60 -4.72 -8.43
CA ASN A 122 12.53 -4.58 -6.99
C ASN A 122 11.22 -3.86 -6.57
N ALA A 123 10.55 -4.35 -5.53
CA ALA A 123 9.26 -3.80 -5.07
C ALA A 123 9.31 -2.29 -4.74
N ALA A 124 10.46 -1.77 -4.29
CA ALA A 124 10.64 -0.36 -3.94
C ALA A 124 11.13 0.53 -5.10
N ASP A 125 11.29 -0.02 -6.31
CA ASP A 125 11.78 0.74 -7.46
C ASP A 125 10.80 1.85 -7.87
N THR A 126 11.35 2.99 -8.28
CA THR A 126 10.62 4.22 -8.61
C THR A 126 10.89 4.70 -10.02
N ALA A 127 11.80 4.07 -10.77
CA ALA A 127 12.13 4.51 -12.12
C ALA A 127 11.04 4.10 -13.13
N SER A 128 10.82 4.92 -14.15
CA SER A 128 9.93 4.58 -15.28
C SER A 128 10.53 3.46 -16.14
N ILE A 129 9.67 2.70 -16.80
CA ILE A 129 10.06 1.67 -17.78
C ILE A 129 9.95 2.29 -19.17
N SER A 130 11.04 2.30 -19.93
CA SER A 130 10.98 2.76 -21.32
C SER A 130 10.16 1.78 -22.17
N PRO A 131 9.48 2.23 -23.24
CA PRO A 131 8.74 1.34 -24.14
C PRO A 131 9.60 0.19 -24.69
N SER A 132 10.88 0.46 -24.93
CA SER A 132 11.86 -0.56 -25.36
C SER A 132 12.16 -1.63 -24.31
N SER A 133 12.09 -1.28 -23.02
CA SER A 133 12.36 -2.20 -21.90
C SER A 133 11.10 -2.92 -21.42
N CYS A 134 9.92 -2.46 -21.86
CA CYS A 134 8.62 -3.04 -21.51
C CYS A 134 8.38 -4.41 -22.16
N ASN A 135 9.11 -4.78 -23.22
CA ASN A 135 9.05 -6.10 -23.87
C ASN A 135 7.60 -6.58 -24.18
N ASN A 136 6.73 -5.68 -24.63
CA ASN A 136 5.29 -5.93 -24.85
C ASN A 136 4.51 -6.37 -23.60
N GLY A 137 4.97 -6.01 -22.40
CA GLY A 137 4.25 -6.21 -21.16
C GLY A 137 3.02 -5.28 -21.07
N MET A 138 1.84 -5.87 -20.83
CA MET A 138 0.58 -5.13 -20.75
C MET A 138 0.59 -4.05 -19.65
N VAL A 139 1.19 -4.34 -18.50
CA VAL A 139 1.20 -3.43 -17.35
C VAL A 139 2.06 -2.18 -17.61
N CYS A 140 3.24 -2.35 -18.22
CA CYS A 140 4.12 -1.23 -18.53
C CYS A 140 3.69 -0.47 -19.79
N SER A 141 2.87 -1.07 -20.67
CA SER A 141 2.25 -0.34 -21.78
C SER A 141 1.12 0.56 -21.31
N THR A 142 0.35 0.14 -20.29
CA THR A 142 -0.74 0.95 -19.72
C THR A 142 -0.20 2.03 -18.77
N TRP A 143 0.76 1.68 -17.91
CA TRP A 143 1.41 2.61 -17.00
C TRP A 143 2.92 2.61 -17.23
N PRO A 144 3.48 3.65 -17.89
CA PRO A 144 4.93 3.81 -18.08
C PRO A 144 5.76 3.82 -16.79
N SER A 145 5.16 4.17 -15.65
CA SER A 145 5.86 4.29 -14.37
C SER A 145 5.05 3.71 -13.19
N PRO A 146 5.74 3.23 -12.13
CA PRO A 146 5.05 2.78 -10.92
C PRO A 146 4.22 3.90 -10.26
N GLN A 147 4.62 5.17 -10.43
CA GLN A 147 3.92 6.34 -9.92
C GLN A 147 2.61 6.58 -10.65
N GLU A 148 2.56 6.36 -11.97
CA GLU A 148 1.31 6.46 -12.74
C GLU A 148 0.31 5.39 -12.31
N ALA A 149 0.77 4.13 -12.16
CA ALA A 149 -0.05 3.05 -11.64
C ALA A 149 -0.59 3.36 -10.23
N THR A 150 0.27 3.88 -9.35
CA THR A 150 -0.10 4.30 -7.99
C THR A 150 -1.12 5.46 -8.00
N THR A 151 -0.94 6.43 -8.89
CA THR A 151 -1.83 7.60 -9.01
C THR A 151 -3.21 7.19 -9.50
N PHE A 152 -3.26 6.29 -10.49
CA PHE A 152 -4.49 5.69 -10.97
C PHE A 152 -5.21 4.91 -9.85
N ALA A 153 -4.51 4.01 -9.16
CA ALA A 153 -5.08 3.23 -8.07
C ALA A 153 -5.62 4.11 -6.94
N ASN A 154 -4.86 5.13 -6.51
CA ASN A 154 -5.27 6.05 -5.46
C ASN A 154 -6.48 6.89 -5.87
N ARG A 155 -6.59 7.24 -7.15
CA ARG A 155 -7.76 7.95 -7.67
C ARG A 155 -9.00 7.07 -7.71
N VAL A 156 -8.88 5.83 -8.18
CA VAL A 156 -10.03 4.91 -8.35
C VAL A 156 -10.48 4.32 -7.02
N LEU A 157 -9.54 3.73 -6.27
CA LEU A 157 -9.82 2.97 -5.05
C LEU A 157 -9.81 3.86 -3.79
N GLY A 158 -9.13 5.00 -3.87
CA GLY A 158 -8.81 5.80 -2.69
C GLY A 158 -7.50 5.35 -2.07
N GLU A 159 -7.20 5.88 -0.88
CA GLU A 159 -6.00 5.55 -0.13
C GLU A 159 -6.35 5.37 1.34
N GLN A 160 -5.65 4.43 1.97
CA GLN A 160 -5.72 4.24 3.42
C GLN A 160 -4.31 4.33 3.98
N GLN A 161 -4.06 5.39 4.72
CA GLN A 161 -2.79 5.61 5.40
C GLN A 161 -2.87 5.09 6.83
N GLN A 162 -1.89 4.29 7.21
CA GLN A 162 -1.79 3.69 8.53
C GLN A 162 -0.48 4.08 9.22
N ARG A 163 -0.57 4.34 10.52
CA ARG A 163 0.57 4.63 11.38
C ARG A 163 0.41 3.90 12.70
N THR A 164 1.54 3.49 13.26
CA THR A 164 1.63 2.78 14.53
C THR A 164 2.28 3.63 15.62
N CYS A 165 2.85 4.80 15.29
CA CYS A 165 3.39 5.74 16.28
C CYS A 165 2.37 6.13 17.38
N GLU A 166 2.86 6.39 18.59
CA GLU A 166 2.04 6.93 19.66
C GLU A 166 1.81 8.43 19.47
N GLY A 167 0.61 8.92 19.79
CA GLY A 167 0.26 10.35 19.70
C GLY A 167 0.16 10.91 18.27
N CYS A 168 0.25 10.07 17.23
CA CYS A 168 0.08 10.48 15.84
C CYS A 168 -1.32 10.10 15.32
N THR A 169 -1.76 10.76 14.24
CA THR A 169 -2.97 10.33 13.51
C THR A 169 -2.74 8.94 12.93
N LYS A 170 -3.42 7.95 13.50
CA LYS A 170 -3.22 6.53 13.23
C LYS A 170 -3.77 6.09 11.89
N THR A 171 -4.96 6.57 11.53
CA THR A 171 -5.60 6.22 10.27
C THR A 171 -6.10 7.47 9.57
N THR A 172 -5.74 7.61 8.31
CA THR A 172 -6.30 8.63 7.41
C THR A 172 -6.81 7.91 6.17
N SER A 173 -8.06 8.17 5.79
CA SER A 173 -8.66 7.59 4.58
C SER A 173 -8.98 8.69 3.59
N THR A 174 -8.67 8.44 2.33
CA THR A 174 -9.10 9.26 1.20
C THR A 174 -9.99 8.39 0.33
N ALA A 175 -11.22 8.84 0.08
CA ALA A 175 -12.14 8.10 -0.77
C ALA A 175 -11.69 8.19 -2.24
N GLY A 176 -11.77 7.06 -2.95
CA GLY A 176 -11.62 7.03 -4.39
C GLY A 176 -12.84 7.60 -5.09
N VAL A 177 -12.66 8.05 -6.33
CA VAL A 177 -13.74 8.56 -7.17
C VAL A 177 -14.35 7.47 -8.05
N GLY A 178 -13.78 6.26 -8.06
CA GLY A 178 -14.17 5.17 -8.94
C GLY A 178 -13.73 5.35 -10.40
N LEU A 179 -14.17 4.44 -11.27
CA LEU A 179 -13.83 4.47 -12.71
C LEU A 179 -14.75 5.42 -13.50
N THR A 180 -15.98 5.65 -13.06
CA THR A 180 -16.97 6.44 -13.80
C THR A 180 -16.49 7.86 -14.14
N PRO A 181 -15.88 8.63 -13.23
CA PRO A 181 -15.36 9.96 -13.57
C PRO A 181 -14.22 9.91 -14.59
N LEU A 182 -13.38 8.86 -14.55
CA LEU A 182 -12.30 8.68 -15.52
C LEU A 182 -12.84 8.37 -16.92
N ILE A 183 -13.87 7.52 -17.00
CA ILE A 183 -14.56 7.22 -18.27
C ILE A 183 -15.20 8.49 -18.82
N GLN A 184 -15.81 9.32 -17.98
CA GLN A 184 -16.39 10.59 -18.42
C GLN A 184 -15.33 11.56 -18.95
N GLU A 185 -14.21 11.72 -18.25
CA GLU A 185 -13.10 12.57 -18.71
C GLU A 185 -12.51 12.07 -20.03
N SER A 186 -12.32 10.76 -20.17
CA SER A 186 -11.86 10.17 -21.44
C SER A 186 -12.91 10.39 -22.54
N TYR A 187 -14.20 10.19 -22.25
CA TYR A 187 -15.28 10.45 -23.20
C TYR A 187 -15.27 11.89 -23.73
N ASP A 188 -15.20 12.88 -22.85
CA ASP A 188 -15.19 14.30 -23.24
C ASP A 188 -13.95 14.63 -24.10
N SER A 189 -12.80 14.05 -23.76
CA SER A 189 -11.55 14.19 -24.52
C SER A 189 -11.63 13.54 -25.91
N LYS A 190 -12.06 12.27 -25.99
CA LYS A 190 -12.17 11.52 -27.25
C LYS A 190 -13.24 12.12 -28.15
N LEU A 191 -14.38 12.55 -27.60
CA LEU A 191 -15.44 13.22 -28.35
C LEU A 191 -14.93 14.51 -28.97
N LYS A 192 -14.22 15.34 -28.21
CA LYS A 192 -13.62 16.58 -28.72
C LYS A 192 -12.62 16.29 -29.85
N ALA A 193 -11.74 15.32 -29.66
CA ALA A 193 -10.76 14.92 -30.68
C ALA A 193 -11.46 14.43 -31.97
N LEU A 194 -12.50 13.61 -31.84
CA LEU A 194 -13.31 13.16 -32.98
C LEU A 194 -14.03 14.33 -33.68
N GLN A 195 -14.61 15.26 -32.94
CA GLN A 195 -15.28 16.43 -33.52
C GLN A 195 -14.31 17.34 -34.28
N GLU A 196 -13.11 17.58 -33.75
CA GLU A 196 -12.06 18.35 -34.43
C GLU A 196 -11.61 17.68 -35.72
N LEU A 197 -11.54 16.35 -35.73
CA LEU A 197 -11.22 15.55 -36.92
C LEU A 197 -12.37 15.55 -37.94
N ILE A 198 -13.61 15.36 -37.51
CA ILE A 198 -14.79 15.32 -38.40
C ILE A 198 -15.02 16.69 -39.04
N SER A 199 -15.01 17.76 -38.26
CA SER A 199 -15.19 19.15 -38.75
C SER A 199 -14.06 19.65 -39.65
N GLY A 200 -12.91 18.97 -39.67
CA GLY A 200 -11.75 19.36 -40.46
C GLY A 200 -10.87 20.44 -39.81
N ASN A 201 -11.15 20.81 -38.56
CA ASN A 201 -10.30 21.71 -37.76
C ASN A 201 -8.91 21.11 -37.51
N LYS A 202 -8.80 19.79 -37.46
CA LYS A 202 -7.53 19.05 -37.44
C LYS A 202 -7.39 18.17 -38.68
N SER A 203 -6.16 18.11 -39.19
CA SER A 203 -5.80 17.23 -40.31
C SER A 203 -5.73 15.77 -39.87
N LEU A 204 -6.00 14.86 -40.82
CA LEU A 204 -6.02 13.39 -40.61
C LEU A 204 -4.60 12.81 -40.59
N THR A 205 -3.75 13.34 -39.71
CA THR A 205 -2.40 12.84 -39.41
C THR A 205 -2.47 11.67 -38.43
N GLN A 206 -1.44 10.83 -38.43
CA GLN A 206 -1.35 9.70 -37.51
C GLN A 206 -1.42 10.14 -36.03
N GLU A 207 -0.85 11.30 -35.71
CA GLU A 207 -0.83 11.87 -34.37
C GLU A 207 -2.22 12.34 -33.91
N ASN A 208 -2.98 13.01 -34.78
CA ASN A 208 -4.34 13.43 -34.43
C ASN A 208 -5.30 12.23 -34.33
N LEU A 209 -5.09 11.21 -35.17
CA LEU A 209 -5.85 9.96 -35.13
C LEU A 209 -5.56 9.16 -33.86
N SER A 210 -4.30 9.11 -33.41
CA SER A 210 -3.95 8.40 -32.16
C SER A 210 -4.54 9.09 -30.93
N GLN A 211 -4.68 10.41 -30.92
CA GLN A 211 -5.38 11.14 -29.83
C GLN A 211 -6.85 10.73 -29.69
N ALA A 212 -7.53 10.48 -30.82
CA ALA A 212 -8.91 10.00 -30.84
C ALA A 212 -9.03 8.48 -30.67
N SER A 213 -7.93 7.73 -30.69
CA SER A 213 -7.90 6.26 -30.57
C SER A 213 -7.79 5.80 -29.13
N SER A 214 -8.08 4.52 -28.88
CA SER A 214 -7.68 3.82 -27.64
C SER A 214 -6.70 2.69 -27.96
N SER A 215 -6.12 2.07 -26.91
CA SER A 215 -5.20 0.92 -27.01
C SER A 215 -5.76 -0.22 -27.86
N SER A 216 -7.04 -0.57 -27.69
CA SER A 216 -7.72 -1.66 -28.41
C SER A 216 -8.60 -1.22 -29.58
N LEU A 217 -9.01 0.05 -29.66
CA LEU A 217 -9.84 0.56 -30.76
C LEU A 217 -9.15 1.74 -31.47
N PRO A 218 -8.37 1.48 -32.55
CA PRO A 218 -7.74 2.52 -33.34
C PRO A 218 -8.76 3.22 -34.26
N VAL A 219 -8.81 4.54 -34.18
CA VAL A 219 -9.56 5.39 -35.12
C VAL A 219 -8.70 5.62 -36.35
N THR A 220 -9.15 5.14 -37.50
CA THR A 220 -8.44 5.29 -38.76
C THR A 220 -9.03 6.43 -39.60
N ARG A 221 -8.28 6.86 -40.61
CA ARG A 221 -8.76 7.85 -41.59
C ARG A 221 -10.11 7.46 -42.20
N GLY A 222 -10.26 6.18 -42.59
CA GLY A 222 -11.48 5.68 -43.19
C GLY A 222 -12.69 5.79 -42.26
N VAL A 223 -12.51 5.60 -40.95
CA VAL A 223 -13.57 5.79 -39.95
C VAL A 223 -14.00 7.26 -39.90
N VAL A 224 -13.06 8.20 -39.89
CA VAL A 224 -13.40 9.63 -39.85
C VAL A 224 -14.06 10.08 -41.15
N GLU A 225 -13.58 9.62 -42.31
CA GLU A 225 -14.18 9.93 -43.61
C GLU A 225 -15.58 9.36 -43.75
N ALA A 226 -15.80 8.13 -43.26
CA ALA A 226 -17.14 7.54 -43.19
C ALA A 226 -18.07 8.38 -42.30
N LEU A 227 -17.62 8.76 -41.10
CA LEU A 227 -18.40 9.62 -40.20
C LEU A 227 -18.76 10.97 -40.83
N ARG A 228 -17.86 11.59 -41.59
CA ARG A 228 -18.14 12.85 -42.32
C ARG A 228 -19.22 12.71 -43.39
N SER A 229 -19.37 11.53 -43.97
CA SER A 229 -20.37 11.27 -45.01
C SER A 229 -21.75 10.91 -44.46
N GLU A 230 -21.85 10.61 -43.17
CA GLU A 230 -23.10 10.22 -42.51
C GLU A 230 -23.93 11.43 -42.09
N HIS A 231 -25.26 11.30 -42.18
CA HIS A 231 -26.19 12.35 -41.76
C HIS A 231 -26.20 12.53 -40.24
N ASP A 232 -26.14 11.43 -39.49
CA ASP A 232 -26.20 11.39 -38.02
C ASP A 232 -24.80 11.39 -37.38
N GLN A 233 -23.82 12.05 -38.01
CA GLN A 233 -22.41 12.06 -37.60
C GLN A 233 -22.21 12.41 -36.11
N ASP A 234 -23.03 13.32 -35.57
CA ASP A 234 -22.93 13.74 -34.16
C ASP A 234 -23.31 12.62 -33.18
N MET A 235 -24.33 11.83 -33.52
CA MET A 235 -24.79 10.72 -32.68
C MET A 235 -23.82 9.55 -32.77
N LEU A 236 -23.34 9.24 -33.97
CA LEU A 236 -22.32 8.22 -34.20
C LEU A 236 -20.98 8.57 -33.52
N ALA A 237 -20.56 9.84 -33.58
CA ALA A 237 -19.35 10.31 -32.90
C ALA A 237 -19.46 10.16 -31.38
N LYS A 238 -20.62 10.48 -30.78
CA LYS A 238 -20.86 10.27 -29.34
C LYS A 238 -20.82 8.78 -28.97
N ARG A 239 -21.46 7.90 -29.73
CA ARG A 239 -21.40 6.44 -29.48
C ARG A 239 -19.98 5.89 -29.61
N LEU A 240 -19.25 6.30 -30.65
CA LEU A 240 -17.87 5.90 -30.84
C LEU A 240 -16.99 6.42 -29.69
N ALA A 241 -17.17 7.67 -29.27
CA ALA A 241 -16.46 8.24 -28.13
C ALA A 241 -16.72 7.47 -26.83
N SER A 242 -17.95 6.99 -26.58
CA SER A 242 -18.25 6.17 -25.40
C SER A 242 -17.55 4.82 -25.41
N GLU A 243 -17.51 4.14 -26.56
CA GLU A 243 -16.79 2.86 -26.69
C GLU A 243 -15.28 3.05 -26.56
N LEU A 244 -14.74 4.11 -27.18
CA LEU A 244 -13.33 4.48 -27.06
C LEU A 244 -12.95 4.80 -25.62
N ALA A 245 -13.76 5.58 -24.90
CA ALA A 245 -13.49 5.96 -23.52
C ALA A 245 -13.53 4.76 -22.57
N LEU A 246 -14.50 3.86 -22.76
CA LEU A 246 -14.56 2.63 -21.98
C LEU A 246 -13.33 1.76 -22.24
N SER A 247 -12.96 1.61 -23.51
CA SER A 247 -11.79 0.85 -23.94
C SER A 247 -10.47 1.47 -23.45
N ASP A 248 -10.38 2.79 -23.36
CA ASP A 248 -9.17 3.50 -22.91
C ASP A 248 -8.95 3.37 -21.39
N VAL A 249 -10.03 3.23 -20.62
CA VAL A 249 -9.96 3.07 -19.15
C VAL A 249 -9.84 1.60 -18.73
N LEU A 250 -10.41 0.67 -19.50
CA LEU A 250 -10.47 -0.76 -19.14
C LEU A 250 -9.50 -1.66 -19.93
N GLY A 251 -8.96 -1.20 -21.07
CA GLY A 251 -8.17 -2.00 -22.02
C GLY A 251 -6.68 -1.67 -21.99
#